data_AF-A0A383BEV7-F1
#
_entry.id   AF-A0A383BEV7-F1
#
_cell.length_a   1.000
_cell.length_b   1.000
_cell.length_c   1.000
_cell.angle_alpha   90.00
_cell.angle_beta   90.00
_cell.angle_gamma   90.00
#
_symmetry.space_group_name_H-M   'P 1'
#
loop_
_entity.id
_entity.type
_entity.pdbx_description
1 polymer ?
#
loop_
_entity_poly.entity_id
_entity_poly.type
_entity_poly.pdbx_seq_one_letter_code
_entity_poly.pdbx_strand_id
1 'polypeptide(L)'
;TVTWDNTDTAAHTATGGSATDGPSGVFDSSLIMATQSYSFTFDTPGTYVYFCMVHPWMEGTVIVEAAGAAEAAAAEAAAEAAAAEAAAAAAAAAEADAAAAAAAEADAAAAAAEAQAAVDAAAAEAEAAAAAEAAAAEAAMAAPAIDAADYISTSGAPVTSITANADDDSVIIAIDATDDGVLSVTLHSEVITAFDDGTYFVLINNEEVEFEQSGNNLTIPYEAGNERVEIVGSHAVPEFGTIAMI
;
A
#
# COMPACT_ATOMS: atom_id res chain seq x y z
N THR A 1 52.64 29.42 -47.45
CA THR A 1 52.85 30.58 -48.34
C THR A 1 51.60 30.83 -49.13
N VAL A 2 51.19 32.08 -49.25
CA VAL A 2 50.06 32.53 -50.07
C VAL A 2 50.60 33.33 -51.25
N THR A 3 50.05 33.11 -52.44
CA THR A 3 50.39 33.82 -53.67
C THR A 3 49.16 34.59 -54.15
N TRP A 4 49.33 35.89 -54.41
CA TRP A 4 48.32 36.74 -55.04
C TRP A 4 48.74 36.98 -56.49
N ASP A 5 47.92 36.52 -57.42
CA ASP A 5 48.08 36.75 -58.86
C ASP A 5 47.14 37.88 -59.31
N ASN A 6 47.67 38.91 -59.94
CA ASN A 6 46.85 39.95 -60.54
C ASN A 6 46.41 39.52 -61.95
N THR A 7 45.24 38.92 -62.04
CA THR A 7 44.62 38.52 -63.32
C THR A 7 43.78 39.63 -63.95
N ASP A 8 43.75 40.83 -63.36
CA ASP A 8 43.07 42.01 -63.87
C ASP A 8 44.04 42.86 -64.74
N THR A 9 43.48 43.85 -65.42
CA THR A 9 44.18 44.87 -66.20
C THR A 9 44.59 46.09 -65.37
N ALA A 10 43.91 46.35 -64.25
CA ALA A 10 44.28 47.40 -63.30
C ALA A 10 45.42 46.93 -62.36
N ALA A 11 46.21 47.87 -61.85
CA ALA A 11 47.22 47.56 -60.84
C ALA A 11 46.56 47.43 -59.45
N HIS A 12 47.00 46.45 -58.66
CA HIS A 12 46.46 46.15 -57.34
C HIS A 12 47.57 46.00 -56.30
N THR A 13 47.22 46.01 -55.01
CA THR A 13 48.12 45.61 -53.92
C THR A 13 47.46 44.55 -53.04
N ALA A 14 48.28 43.73 -52.40
CA ALA A 14 47.92 42.91 -51.25
C ALA A 14 48.70 43.46 -50.05
N THR A 15 48.04 44.30 -49.26
CA THR A 15 48.66 45.02 -48.15
C THR A 15 47.94 44.66 -46.85
N GLY A 16 48.66 44.10 -45.88
CA GLY A 16 48.09 43.74 -44.59
C GLY A 16 47.59 44.98 -43.84
N GLY A 17 46.39 44.91 -43.27
CA GLY A 17 45.70 46.05 -42.65
C GLY A 17 44.28 46.20 -43.19
N SER A 18 43.68 47.36 -42.96
CA SER A 18 42.32 47.69 -43.43
C SER A 18 42.31 49.05 -44.11
N ALA A 19 41.29 49.33 -44.91
CA ALA A 19 41.10 50.65 -45.50
C ALA A 19 40.89 51.75 -44.43
N THR A 20 40.37 51.38 -43.26
CA THR A 20 40.08 52.29 -42.15
C THR A 20 41.31 52.63 -41.31
N ASP A 21 42.10 51.62 -40.96
CA ASP A 21 43.22 51.75 -40.03
C ASP A 21 44.56 51.90 -40.76
N GLY A 22 44.57 51.65 -42.07
CA GLY A 22 45.73 51.72 -42.93
C GLY A 22 46.59 50.44 -42.87
N PRO A 23 47.80 50.48 -43.46
CA PRO A 23 48.68 49.34 -43.51
C PRO A 23 49.21 48.98 -42.12
N SER A 24 49.02 47.72 -41.73
CA SER A 24 49.53 47.14 -40.48
C SER A 24 51.05 46.99 -40.43
N GLY A 25 51.72 47.00 -41.60
CA GLY A 25 53.16 46.76 -41.74
C GLY A 25 53.57 45.29 -41.70
N VAL A 26 52.62 44.35 -41.58
CA VAL A 26 52.92 42.90 -41.54
C VAL A 26 53.38 42.37 -42.89
N PHE A 27 52.72 42.78 -43.98
CA PHE A 27 53.15 42.51 -45.35
C PHE A 27 52.60 43.58 -46.30
N ASP A 28 53.33 43.84 -47.37
CA ASP A 28 52.94 44.75 -48.43
C ASP A 28 53.56 44.28 -49.75
N SER A 29 52.72 43.98 -50.74
CA SER A 29 53.17 43.56 -52.05
C SER A 29 53.78 44.70 -52.88
N SER A 30 53.59 45.96 -52.48
CA SER A 30 53.64 47.10 -53.40
C SER A 30 52.67 46.91 -54.58
N LEU A 31 52.85 47.64 -55.69
CA LEU A 31 52.02 47.47 -56.88
C LEU A 31 52.29 46.15 -57.59
N ILE A 32 51.28 45.29 -57.64
CA ILE A 32 51.21 44.12 -58.51
C ILE A 32 50.56 44.59 -59.82
N MET A 33 51.37 44.78 -60.86
CA MET A 33 50.85 45.12 -62.19
C MET A 33 50.09 43.94 -62.80
N ALA A 34 49.30 44.20 -63.84
CA ALA A 34 48.58 43.17 -64.60
C ALA A 34 49.50 42.00 -64.94
N THR A 35 49.02 40.77 -64.75
CA THR A 35 49.71 39.49 -64.97
C THR A 35 50.94 39.21 -64.10
N GLN A 36 51.24 40.07 -63.12
CA GLN A 36 52.28 39.80 -62.12
C GLN A 36 51.67 39.16 -60.86
N SER A 37 52.55 38.64 -60.02
CA SER A 37 52.17 38.02 -58.76
C SER A 37 53.11 38.40 -57.62
N TYR A 38 52.61 38.23 -56.40
CA TYR A 38 53.33 38.43 -55.15
C TYR A 38 53.11 37.23 -54.23
N SER A 39 54.11 36.84 -53.45
CA SER A 39 53.97 35.75 -52.48
C SER A 39 54.47 36.17 -51.11
N PHE A 40 53.75 35.75 -50.07
CA PHE A 40 54.12 35.96 -48.68
C PHE A 40 53.92 34.69 -47.87
N THR A 41 54.85 34.39 -46.97
CA THR A 41 54.75 33.25 -46.05
C THR A 41 54.34 33.74 -44.67
N PHE A 42 53.22 33.24 -44.16
CA PHE A 42 52.79 33.48 -42.81
C PHE A 42 53.33 32.37 -41.90
N ASP A 43 54.22 32.72 -40.98
CA ASP A 43 54.85 31.77 -40.05
C ASP A 43 54.15 31.71 -38.69
N THR A 44 53.18 32.60 -38.44
CA THR A 44 52.44 32.66 -37.19
C THR A 44 50.97 32.36 -37.42
N PRO A 45 50.35 31.46 -36.63
CA PRO A 45 48.92 31.27 -36.64
C PRO A 45 48.18 32.55 -36.26
N GLY A 46 47.11 32.88 -36.98
CA GLY A 46 46.32 34.07 -36.75
C GLY A 46 45.45 34.45 -37.95
N THR A 47 44.65 35.50 -37.74
CA THR A 47 43.82 36.10 -38.77
C THR A 47 44.46 37.39 -39.27
N TYR A 48 44.75 37.45 -40.56
CA TYR A 48 45.40 38.57 -41.22
C TYR A 48 44.42 39.22 -42.19
N VAL A 49 43.89 40.38 -41.81
CA VAL A 49 43.09 41.22 -42.71
C VAL A 49 44.03 41.95 -43.66
N TYR A 50 43.62 42.09 -44.92
CA TYR A 50 44.37 42.83 -45.93
C TYR A 50 43.43 43.57 -46.86
N PHE A 51 43.97 44.60 -47.52
CA PHE A 51 43.22 45.40 -48.48
C PHE A 51 44.12 45.87 -49.64
N CYS A 52 43.49 46.37 -50.70
CA CYS A 52 44.19 47.04 -51.80
C CYS A 52 44.28 48.55 -51.52
N MET A 53 45.49 49.11 -51.50
CA MET A 53 45.69 50.54 -51.23
C MET A 53 45.14 51.45 -52.32
N VAL A 54 45.08 50.97 -53.57
CA VAL A 54 44.56 51.72 -54.73
C VAL A 54 43.03 51.63 -54.82
N HIS A 55 42.47 50.53 -54.33
CA HIS A 55 41.04 50.21 -54.38
C HIS A 55 40.56 49.82 -52.97
N PRO A 56 40.35 50.78 -52.05
CA PRO A 56 40.18 50.48 -50.62
C PRO A 56 38.96 49.60 -50.28
N TRP A 57 38.00 49.48 -51.20
CA TRP A 57 36.85 48.57 -51.06
C TRP A 57 37.20 47.09 -51.26
N MET A 58 38.39 46.78 -51.77
CA MET A 58 38.86 45.41 -51.94
C MET A 58 39.54 44.95 -50.66
N GLU A 59 38.78 44.27 -49.83
CA GLU A 59 39.24 43.71 -48.56
C GLU A 59 39.23 42.18 -48.61
N GLY A 60 40.15 41.56 -47.87
CA GLY A 60 40.26 40.12 -47.77
C GLY A 60 40.82 39.70 -46.42
N THR A 61 40.81 38.39 -46.17
CA THR A 61 41.30 37.81 -44.92
C THR A 61 42.03 36.51 -45.20
N VAL A 62 43.21 36.35 -44.60
CA VAL A 62 43.96 35.09 -44.56
C VAL A 62 43.89 34.56 -43.13
N ILE A 63 43.41 33.32 -42.96
CA ILE A 63 43.41 32.63 -41.67
C ILE A 63 44.50 31.57 -41.72
N VAL A 64 45.43 31.63 -40.77
CA VAL A 64 46.54 30.70 -40.61
C VAL A 64 46.30 29.93 -39.34
N GLU A 65 46.07 28.64 -39.45
CA GLU A 65 45.87 27.78 -38.28
C GLU A 65 47.20 27.17 -37.84
N ALA A 66 47.36 26.99 -36.52
CA ALA A 66 48.48 26.21 -36.02
C ALA A 66 48.28 24.76 -36.46
N ALA A 67 49.35 24.07 -36.87
CA ALA A 67 49.31 22.69 -37.35
C ALA A 67 48.79 21.65 -36.32
N GLY A 68 48.34 22.07 -35.13
CA GLY A 68 47.65 21.23 -34.14
C GLY A 68 46.39 21.87 -33.52
N ALA A 69 45.95 23.04 -33.98
CA ALA A 69 44.76 23.70 -33.43
C ALA A 69 43.46 22.97 -33.77
N ALA A 70 43.34 22.44 -34.99
CA ALA A 70 42.21 21.60 -35.39
C ALA A 70 42.14 20.29 -34.57
N GLU A 71 43.30 19.75 -34.21
CA GLU A 71 43.41 18.50 -33.44
C GLU A 71 43.14 18.73 -31.95
N ALA A 72 43.58 19.86 -31.40
CA ALA A 72 43.22 20.29 -30.05
C ALA A 72 41.72 20.61 -29.90
N ALA A 73 41.13 21.29 -30.89
CA ALA A 73 39.68 21.54 -30.91
C ALA A 73 38.86 20.25 -31.01
N ALA A 74 39.32 19.28 -31.81
CA ALA A 74 38.70 17.97 -31.89
C ALA A 74 38.82 17.18 -30.58
N ALA A 75 39.97 17.26 -29.89
CA ALA A 75 40.17 16.63 -28.59
C ALA A 75 39.31 17.26 -27.49
N GLU A 76 39.12 18.58 -27.51
CA GLU A 76 38.25 19.30 -26.57
C GLU A 76 36.78 18.94 -26.78
N ALA A 77 36.32 18.90 -28.05
CA ALA A 77 34.97 18.46 -28.37
C ALA A 77 34.72 16.98 -28.00
N ALA A 78 35.73 16.11 -28.17
CA ALA A 78 35.64 14.71 -27.76
C ALA A 78 35.59 14.57 -26.22
N ALA A 79 36.35 15.40 -25.49
CA ALA A 79 36.31 15.43 -24.02
C ALA A 79 34.95 15.94 -23.50
N GLU A 80 34.38 16.96 -24.14
CA GLU A 80 33.05 17.48 -23.79
C GLU A 80 31.94 16.46 -24.09
N ALA A 81 32.02 15.75 -25.21
CA ALA A 81 31.11 14.65 -25.52
C ALA A 81 31.23 13.49 -24.53
N ALA A 82 32.44 13.11 -24.14
CA ALA A 82 32.68 12.07 -23.14
C ALA A 82 32.17 12.48 -21.74
N ALA A 83 32.30 13.76 -21.38
CA ALA A 83 31.76 14.29 -20.13
C ALA A 83 30.23 14.29 -20.14
N ALA A 84 29.59 14.62 -21.26
CA ALA A 84 28.14 14.56 -21.42
C ALA A 84 27.62 13.12 -21.33
N GLU A 85 28.32 12.16 -21.96
CA GLU A 85 27.97 10.74 -21.88
C GLU A 85 28.12 10.19 -20.45
N ALA A 86 29.20 10.57 -19.74
CA ALA A 86 29.40 10.21 -18.35
C ALA A 86 28.33 10.81 -17.42
N ALA A 87 27.91 12.06 -17.66
CA ALA A 87 26.83 12.69 -16.91
C ALA A 87 25.47 12.00 -17.16
N ALA A 88 25.19 11.60 -18.39
CA ALA A 88 24.00 10.84 -18.73
C ALA A 88 23.99 9.45 -18.06
N ALA A 89 25.14 8.76 -18.04
CA ALA A 89 25.28 7.49 -17.34
C ALA A 89 25.10 7.63 -15.82
N ALA A 90 25.63 8.70 -15.21
CA ALA A 90 25.45 8.99 -13.79
C ALA A 90 23.98 9.30 -13.44
N ALA A 91 23.27 10.03 -14.30
CA ALA A 91 21.84 10.30 -14.12
C ALA A 91 21.01 9.01 -14.19
N ALA A 92 21.30 8.13 -15.16
CA ALA A 92 20.62 6.84 -15.27
C ALA A 92 20.89 5.92 -14.07
N ALA A 93 22.11 5.93 -13.54
CA ALA A 93 22.44 5.19 -12.32
C ALA A 93 21.68 5.73 -11.10
N ALA A 94 21.59 7.05 -10.94
CA ALA A 94 20.83 7.67 -9.86
C ALA A 94 19.32 7.36 -9.94
N GLU A 95 18.76 7.31 -11.16
CA GLU A 95 17.36 6.92 -11.37
C GLU A 95 17.11 5.44 -11.02
N ALA A 96 18.07 4.56 -11.35
CA ALA A 96 18.02 3.15 -10.96
C ALA A 96 18.13 2.94 -9.45
N ASP A 97 19.02 3.68 -8.78
CA ASP A 97 19.15 3.65 -7.31
C ASP A 97 17.88 4.16 -6.62
N ALA A 98 17.25 5.21 -7.14
CA ALA A 98 15.98 5.71 -6.63
C ALA A 98 14.84 4.70 -6.81
N ALA A 99 14.80 4.00 -7.95
CA ALA A 99 13.84 2.93 -8.20
C ALA A 99 14.06 1.74 -7.25
N ALA A 100 15.32 1.38 -6.97
CA ALA A 100 15.65 0.31 -6.03
C ALA A 100 15.27 0.68 -4.58
N ALA A 101 15.49 1.94 -4.17
CA ALA A 101 15.06 2.42 -2.86
C ALA A 101 13.53 2.39 -2.70
N ALA A 102 12.79 2.82 -3.73
CA ALA A 102 11.33 2.78 -3.72
C ALA A 102 10.78 1.34 -3.65
N ALA A 103 11.43 0.39 -4.34
CA ALA A 103 11.08 -1.03 -4.24
C ALA A 103 11.32 -1.59 -2.82
N ALA A 104 12.45 -1.23 -2.20
CA ALA A 104 12.77 -1.65 -0.83
C ALA A 104 11.79 -1.06 0.21
N GLU A 105 11.34 0.18 0.03
CA GLU A 105 10.29 0.77 0.87
C GLU A 105 8.94 0.05 0.70
N ALA A 106 8.59 -0.36 -0.52
CA ALA A 106 7.37 -1.12 -0.78
C ALA A 106 7.41 -2.52 -0.13
N ASP A 107 8.54 -3.21 -0.21
CA ASP A 107 8.74 -4.51 0.44
C ASP A 107 8.69 -4.39 1.98
N ALA A 108 9.28 -3.33 2.54
CA ALA A 108 9.21 -3.06 3.97
C ALA A 108 7.77 -2.75 4.44
N ALA A 109 7.00 -2.03 3.62
CA ALA A 109 5.59 -1.75 3.90
C ALA A 109 4.73 -3.03 3.86
N ALA A 110 5.01 -3.94 2.92
CA ALA A 110 4.33 -5.23 2.84
C ALA A 110 4.64 -6.11 4.06
N ALA A 111 5.91 -6.19 4.48
CA ALA A 111 6.32 -6.93 5.66
C ALA A 111 5.71 -6.36 6.96
N ALA A 112 5.58 -5.03 7.06
CA ALA A 112 4.92 -4.39 8.19
C ALA A 112 3.40 -4.71 8.25
N ALA A 113 2.74 -4.78 7.08
CA ALA A 113 1.33 -5.15 7.00
C ALA A 113 1.09 -6.61 7.42
N GLU A 114 1.97 -7.55 7.01
CA GLU A 114 1.89 -8.95 7.44
C GLU A 114 2.14 -9.10 8.95
N ALA A 115 3.12 -8.37 9.50
CA ALA A 115 3.38 -8.36 10.93
C ALA A 115 2.18 -7.82 11.73
N GLN A 116 1.54 -6.75 11.25
CA GLN A 116 0.34 -6.21 11.89
C GLN A 116 -0.82 -7.21 11.84
N ALA A 117 -1.03 -7.90 10.72
CA ALA A 117 -2.07 -8.92 10.60
C ALA A 117 -1.84 -10.09 11.58
N ALA A 118 -0.58 -10.48 11.83
CA ALA A 118 -0.24 -11.48 12.84
C ALA A 118 -0.49 -11.00 14.28
N VAL A 119 -0.22 -9.72 14.56
CA VAL A 119 -0.53 -9.10 15.87
C VAL A 119 -2.04 -9.02 16.09
N ASP A 120 -2.82 -8.63 15.08
CA ASP A 120 -4.27 -8.55 15.16
C ASP A 120 -4.90 -9.94 15.35
N ALA A 121 -4.37 -10.97 14.69
CA ALA A 121 -4.79 -12.35 14.90
C ALA A 121 -4.48 -12.85 16.33
N ALA A 122 -3.29 -12.55 16.84
CA ALA A 122 -2.90 -12.90 18.21
C ALA A 122 -3.72 -12.13 19.26
N ALA A 123 -4.09 -10.88 18.98
CA ALA A 123 -4.97 -10.09 19.82
C ALA A 123 -6.39 -10.67 19.87
N ALA A 124 -6.92 -11.13 18.74
CA ALA A 124 -8.22 -11.82 18.68
C ALA A 124 -8.21 -13.15 19.44
N GLU A 125 -7.11 -13.92 19.36
CA GLU A 125 -6.94 -15.14 20.16
C GLU A 125 -6.81 -14.85 21.66
N ALA A 126 -6.11 -13.77 22.04
CA ALA A 126 -5.99 -13.34 23.44
C ALA A 126 -7.31 -12.79 23.99
N GLU A 127 -8.10 -12.09 23.18
CA GLU A 127 -9.42 -11.59 23.55
C GLU A 127 -10.42 -12.75 23.72
N ALA A 128 -10.34 -13.79 22.87
CA ALA A 128 -11.09 -15.03 23.04
C ALA A 128 -10.66 -15.80 24.31
N ALA A 129 -9.37 -15.80 24.64
CA ALA A 129 -8.88 -16.40 25.88
C ALA A 129 -9.29 -15.61 27.14
N ALA A 130 -9.30 -14.27 27.07
CA ALA A 130 -9.77 -13.40 28.15
C ALA A 130 -11.29 -13.51 28.37
N ALA A 131 -12.07 -13.71 27.30
CA ALA A 131 -13.50 -14.02 27.39
C ALA A 131 -13.75 -15.37 28.08
N ALA A 132 -12.90 -16.38 27.82
CA ALA A 132 -12.96 -17.67 28.50
C ALA A 132 -12.55 -17.58 29.99
N GLU A 133 -11.57 -16.73 30.33
CA GLU A 133 -11.16 -16.50 31.73
C GLU A 133 -12.19 -15.65 32.51
N ALA A 134 -12.87 -14.71 31.85
CA ALA A 134 -13.99 -13.95 32.42
C ALA A 134 -15.21 -14.85 32.69
N ALA A 135 -15.54 -15.76 31.79
CA ALA A 135 -16.57 -16.78 32.00
C ALA A 135 -16.22 -17.73 33.16
N ALA A 136 -14.93 -18.09 33.31
CA ALA A 136 -14.46 -18.89 34.45
C ALA A 136 -14.47 -18.13 35.79
N ALA A 137 -14.27 -16.80 35.76
CA ALA A 137 -14.35 -15.94 36.95
C ALA A 137 -15.80 -15.66 37.38
N GLU A 138 -16.74 -15.59 36.43
CA GLU A 138 -18.18 -15.48 36.69
C GLU A 138 -18.74 -16.77 37.30
N ALA A 139 -18.27 -17.95 36.83
CA ALA A 139 -18.57 -19.25 37.44
C ALA A 139 -18.06 -19.41 38.89
N ALA A 140 -17.13 -18.55 39.35
CA ALA A 140 -16.56 -18.59 40.70
C ALA A 140 -17.27 -17.65 41.70
N MET A 141 -18.17 -16.77 41.26
CA MET A 141 -19.01 -15.94 42.14
C MET A 141 -20.33 -16.68 42.41
N ALA A 142 -20.22 -17.84 43.07
CA ALA A 142 -21.30 -18.78 43.33
C ALA A 142 -22.47 -18.17 44.15
N ALA A 143 -23.60 -17.97 43.47
CA ALA A 143 -24.93 -17.94 44.05
C ALA A 143 -25.35 -19.38 44.49
N PRO A 144 -26.32 -19.56 45.40
CA PRO A 144 -26.62 -20.87 45.99
C PRO A 144 -27.10 -21.88 44.94
N ALA A 145 -26.54 -23.09 44.99
CA ALA A 145 -26.88 -24.21 44.10
C ALA A 145 -28.31 -24.71 44.30
N ILE A 146 -29.07 -24.85 43.21
CA ILE A 146 -30.42 -25.41 43.20
C ILE A 146 -30.54 -26.50 42.10
N ASP A 147 -31.42 -27.48 42.32
CA ASP A 147 -31.79 -28.52 41.34
C ASP A 147 -33.15 -28.12 40.73
N ALA A 148 -33.24 -27.91 39.41
CA ALA A 148 -34.47 -27.43 38.78
C ALA A 148 -35.62 -28.45 38.91
N ALA A 149 -35.30 -29.74 38.98
CA ALA A 149 -36.29 -30.79 39.16
C ALA A 149 -37.01 -30.72 40.53
N ASP A 150 -36.40 -30.08 41.53
CA ASP A 150 -37.03 -29.87 42.85
C ASP A 150 -38.09 -28.75 42.83
N TYR A 151 -38.06 -27.86 41.83
CA TYR A 151 -38.88 -26.66 41.78
C TYR A 151 -39.85 -26.61 40.59
N ILE A 152 -39.53 -27.32 39.50
CA ILE A 152 -40.37 -27.40 38.31
C ILE A 152 -41.20 -28.68 38.37
N SER A 153 -42.52 -28.52 38.38
CA SER A 153 -43.45 -29.65 38.36
C SER A 153 -44.02 -29.84 36.96
N THR A 154 -43.91 -31.05 36.44
CA THR A 154 -44.45 -31.43 35.12
C THR A 154 -45.49 -32.53 35.23
N SER A 155 -46.49 -32.54 34.35
CA SER A 155 -47.42 -33.67 34.18
C SER A 155 -47.86 -33.81 32.74
N GLY A 156 -48.25 -35.03 32.33
CA GLY A 156 -48.69 -35.32 30.96
C GLY A 156 -47.78 -36.35 30.28
N ALA A 157 -46.59 -35.93 29.85
CA ALA A 157 -45.56 -36.81 29.29
C ALA A 157 -44.64 -37.38 30.39
N PRO A 158 -44.05 -38.57 30.20
CA PRO A 158 -42.95 -39.03 31.05
C PRO A 158 -41.72 -38.13 30.83
N VAL A 159 -41.27 -37.48 31.91
CA VAL A 159 -40.09 -36.62 31.91
C VAL A 159 -38.88 -37.43 32.38
N THR A 160 -37.79 -37.35 31.64
CA THR A 160 -36.53 -38.08 31.93
C THR A 160 -35.49 -37.18 32.61
N SER A 161 -35.46 -35.89 32.28
CA SER A 161 -34.65 -34.89 32.97
C SER A 161 -35.23 -33.49 32.82
N ILE A 162 -35.00 -32.64 33.82
CA ILE A 162 -35.20 -31.20 33.75
C ILE A 162 -33.82 -30.60 34.03
N THR A 163 -33.37 -29.66 33.20
CA THR A 163 -32.05 -29.04 33.36
C THR A 163 -32.13 -27.58 33.00
N ALA A 164 -31.69 -26.72 33.90
CA ALA A 164 -31.56 -25.29 33.65
C ALA A 164 -30.20 -24.98 33.01
N ASN A 165 -30.23 -24.23 31.91
CA ASN A 165 -29.08 -23.77 31.15
C ASN A 165 -28.96 -22.25 31.28
N ALA A 166 -27.99 -21.81 32.08
CA ALA A 166 -27.75 -20.40 32.34
C ALA A 166 -27.06 -19.66 31.18
N ASP A 167 -26.38 -20.39 30.28
CA ASP A 167 -25.74 -19.78 29.12
C ASP A 167 -26.78 -19.30 28.10
N ASP A 168 -27.92 -20.00 28.04
CA ASP A 168 -29.02 -19.74 27.10
C ASP A 168 -30.30 -19.22 27.78
N ASP A 169 -30.25 -18.93 29.10
CA ASP A 169 -31.39 -18.53 29.93
C ASP A 169 -32.65 -19.41 29.75
N SER A 170 -32.43 -20.73 29.61
CA SER A 170 -33.47 -21.71 29.27
C SER A 170 -33.55 -22.88 30.24
N VAL A 171 -34.71 -23.55 30.27
CA VAL A 171 -34.90 -24.84 30.94
C VAL A 171 -35.22 -25.89 29.89
N ILE A 172 -34.44 -26.95 29.87
CA ILE A 172 -34.59 -28.09 28.96
C ILE A 172 -35.27 -29.22 29.73
N ILE A 173 -36.42 -29.65 29.23
CA ILE A 173 -37.19 -30.79 29.73
C ILE A 173 -37.10 -31.90 28.68
N ALA A 174 -36.39 -32.96 29.01
CA ALA A 174 -36.36 -34.16 28.18
C ALA A 174 -37.59 -35.02 28.47
N ILE A 175 -38.33 -35.40 27.42
CA ILE A 175 -39.56 -36.18 27.51
C ILE A 175 -39.46 -37.45 26.66
N ASP A 176 -40.23 -38.48 27.00
CA ASP A 176 -40.37 -39.70 26.20
C ASP A 176 -41.83 -39.83 25.71
N ALA A 177 -42.19 -39.02 24.71
CA ALA A 177 -43.56 -38.97 24.20
C ALA A 177 -43.88 -40.16 23.28
N THR A 178 -44.54 -41.21 23.80
CA THR A 178 -44.96 -42.38 23.00
C THR A 178 -46.23 -42.14 22.18
N ASP A 179 -47.03 -41.14 22.57
CA ASP A 179 -48.33 -40.77 21.99
C ASP A 179 -48.49 -39.24 22.04
N ASP A 180 -49.43 -38.68 21.28
CA ASP A 180 -49.73 -37.25 21.32
C ASP A 180 -50.39 -36.86 22.65
N GLY A 181 -50.10 -35.66 23.15
CA GLY A 181 -50.60 -35.21 24.43
C GLY A 181 -50.37 -33.75 24.75
N VAL A 182 -50.51 -33.41 26.03
CA VAL A 182 -50.29 -32.06 26.54
C VAL A 182 -49.42 -32.14 27.79
N LEU A 183 -48.31 -31.41 27.77
CA LEU A 183 -47.39 -31.26 28.88
C LEU A 183 -47.80 -30.01 29.68
N SER A 184 -48.17 -30.20 30.94
CA SER A 184 -48.37 -29.09 31.88
C SER A 184 -47.11 -28.89 32.70
N VAL A 185 -46.54 -27.68 32.67
CA VAL A 185 -45.30 -27.31 33.35
C VAL A 185 -45.56 -26.14 34.28
N THR A 186 -45.31 -26.30 35.58
CA THR A 186 -45.31 -25.20 36.53
C THR A 186 -43.87 -24.78 36.81
N LEU A 187 -43.52 -23.59 36.35
CA LEU A 187 -42.21 -22.96 36.53
C LEU A 187 -42.11 -22.25 37.88
N HIS A 188 -40.90 -22.11 38.39
CA HIS A 188 -40.62 -21.35 39.60
C HIS A 188 -39.54 -20.31 39.33
N SER A 189 -39.70 -19.10 39.90
CA SER A 189 -38.78 -17.97 39.70
C SER A 189 -37.41 -18.18 40.34
N GLU A 190 -37.24 -19.20 41.18
CA GLU A 190 -35.90 -19.60 41.65
C GLU A 190 -35.09 -20.27 40.54
N VAL A 191 -35.74 -20.90 39.55
CA VAL A 191 -35.08 -21.62 38.46
C VAL A 191 -35.06 -20.82 37.16
N ILE A 192 -36.19 -20.23 36.77
CA ILE A 192 -36.30 -19.48 35.53
C ILE A 192 -37.25 -18.29 35.71
N THR A 193 -36.85 -17.12 35.22
CA THR A 193 -37.68 -15.90 35.22
C THR A 193 -38.25 -15.61 33.84
N ALA A 194 -39.50 -15.15 33.80
CA ALA A 194 -40.13 -14.69 32.56
C ALA A 194 -39.45 -13.43 32.01
N PHE A 195 -39.69 -13.11 30.73
CA PHE A 195 -39.30 -11.82 30.16
C PHE A 195 -39.98 -10.64 30.86
N ASP A 196 -39.56 -9.41 30.52
CA ASP A 196 -40.10 -8.17 31.11
C ASP A 196 -41.61 -8.00 30.89
N ASP A 197 -42.17 -8.66 29.88
CA ASP A 197 -43.60 -8.70 29.57
C ASP A 197 -44.35 -9.85 30.29
N GLY A 198 -43.65 -10.66 31.08
CA GLY A 198 -44.15 -11.80 31.81
C GLY A 198 -44.31 -13.08 30.97
N THR A 199 -43.84 -13.10 29.73
CA THR A 199 -43.95 -14.26 28.83
C THR A 199 -42.74 -15.20 28.90
N TYR A 200 -42.90 -16.39 28.33
CA TYR A 200 -41.82 -17.34 28.02
C TYR A 200 -41.86 -17.68 26.53
N PHE A 201 -40.77 -18.22 25.96
CA PHE A 201 -40.81 -18.90 24.67
C PHE A 201 -40.70 -20.40 24.86
N VAL A 202 -41.39 -21.18 24.03
CA VAL A 202 -41.36 -22.65 24.10
C VAL A 202 -40.96 -23.21 22.75
N LEU A 203 -39.97 -24.09 22.77
CA LEU A 203 -39.48 -24.84 21.62
C LEU A 203 -39.68 -26.33 21.87
N ILE A 204 -40.14 -27.07 20.87
CA ILE A 204 -40.14 -28.53 20.86
C ILE A 204 -39.18 -29.00 19.80
N ASN A 205 -38.20 -29.83 20.16
CA ASN A 205 -37.15 -30.30 19.24
C ASN A 205 -36.51 -29.16 18.41
N ASN A 206 -36.24 -28.01 19.05
CA ASN A 206 -35.71 -26.77 18.44
C ASN A 206 -36.64 -26.00 17.48
N GLU A 207 -37.92 -26.33 17.41
CA GLU A 207 -38.94 -25.57 16.66
C GLU A 207 -39.88 -24.84 17.62
N GLU A 208 -40.17 -23.55 17.37
CA GLU A 208 -41.06 -22.75 18.21
C GLU A 208 -42.51 -23.23 18.06
N VAL A 209 -43.21 -23.38 19.17
CA VAL A 209 -44.59 -23.89 19.19
C VAL A 209 -45.55 -22.93 19.89
N GLU A 210 -46.82 -23.02 19.51
CA GLU A 210 -47.90 -22.36 20.25
C GLU A 210 -48.20 -23.13 21.55
N PHE A 211 -48.42 -22.39 22.64
CA PHE A 211 -48.74 -22.93 23.96
C PHE A 211 -49.66 -21.97 24.71
N GLU A 212 -50.34 -22.46 25.76
CA GLU A 212 -51.11 -21.59 26.65
C GLU A 212 -50.31 -21.28 27.91
N GLN A 213 -50.29 -20.01 28.31
CA GLN A 213 -49.62 -19.55 29.52
C GLN A 213 -50.61 -18.94 30.52
N SER A 214 -50.51 -19.34 31.78
CA SER A 214 -51.19 -18.70 32.91
C SER A 214 -50.17 -18.42 34.03
N GLY A 215 -49.59 -17.22 34.01
CA GLY A 215 -48.48 -16.87 34.91
C GLY A 215 -47.30 -17.79 34.67
N ASN A 216 -46.93 -18.59 35.67
CA ASN A 216 -45.82 -19.56 35.58
C ASN A 216 -46.27 -20.97 35.18
N ASN A 217 -47.55 -21.20 34.90
CA ASN A 217 -48.04 -22.50 34.44
C ASN A 217 -48.20 -22.49 32.92
N LEU A 218 -47.51 -23.40 32.24
CA LEU A 218 -47.53 -23.58 30.80
C LEU A 218 -48.28 -24.86 30.43
N THR A 219 -49.06 -24.80 29.36
CA THR A 219 -49.76 -25.93 28.77
C THR A 219 -49.30 -26.08 27.33
N ILE A 220 -48.47 -27.09 27.08
CA ILE A 220 -47.71 -27.24 25.84
C ILE A 220 -48.18 -28.52 25.13
N PRO A 221 -48.87 -28.43 23.98
CA PRO A 221 -49.21 -29.61 23.19
C PRO A 221 -47.94 -30.25 22.61
N TYR A 222 -47.86 -31.58 22.63
CA TYR A 222 -46.76 -32.35 22.04
C TYR A 222 -47.30 -33.52 21.21
N GLU A 223 -46.50 -33.95 20.24
CA GLU A 223 -46.76 -35.10 19.36
C GLU A 223 -45.88 -36.30 19.78
N ALA A 224 -46.31 -37.50 19.40
CA ALA A 224 -45.53 -38.72 19.57
C ALA A 224 -44.16 -38.59 18.87
N GLY A 225 -43.09 -38.93 19.58
CA GLY A 225 -41.71 -38.79 19.11
C GLY A 225 -41.06 -37.42 19.39
N ASN A 226 -41.73 -36.52 20.10
CA ASN A 226 -41.03 -35.39 20.71
C ASN A 226 -40.17 -35.86 21.88
N GLU A 227 -38.92 -35.39 21.92
CA GLU A 227 -37.93 -35.83 22.91
C GLU A 227 -37.47 -34.68 23.82
N ARG A 228 -37.68 -33.43 23.39
CA ARG A 228 -37.19 -32.24 24.08
C ARG A 228 -38.20 -31.10 24.01
N VAL A 229 -38.49 -30.52 25.17
CA VAL A 229 -39.18 -29.23 25.32
C VAL A 229 -38.19 -28.26 25.96
N GLU A 230 -37.99 -27.10 25.36
CA GLU A 230 -37.11 -26.05 25.87
C GLU A 230 -37.93 -24.78 26.12
N ILE A 231 -37.82 -24.25 27.33
CA ILE A 231 -38.53 -23.07 27.79
C ILE A 231 -37.51 -21.96 28.03
N VAL A 232 -37.60 -20.87 27.27
CA VAL A 232 -36.66 -19.75 27.33
C VAL A 232 -37.28 -18.59 28.11
N GLY A 233 -36.50 -18.01 29.02
CA GLY A 233 -36.89 -16.88 29.86
C GLY A 233 -35.86 -15.75 29.79
N SER A 234 -35.92 -14.84 30.76
CA SER A 234 -34.95 -13.75 30.91
C SER A 234 -33.72 -14.12 31.73
N HIS A 235 -33.82 -15.17 32.53
CA HIS A 235 -32.72 -15.68 33.33
C HIS A 235 -32.98 -17.13 33.74
N ALA A 236 -31.99 -18.00 33.64
CA ALA A 236 -32.03 -19.35 34.21
C ALA A 236 -30.89 -19.59 35.20
N VAL A 237 -31.20 -20.25 36.32
CA VAL A 237 -30.23 -20.60 37.36
C VAL A 237 -29.72 -22.02 37.10
N PRO A 238 -28.41 -22.24 36.88
CA PRO A 238 -27.89 -23.52 36.39
C PRO A 238 -27.87 -24.61 37.47
N GLU A 239 -28.03 -25.86 37.04
CA GLU A 239 -27.86 -27.04 37.91
C GLU A 239 -26.38 -27.46 37.98
N PHE A 240 -25.84 -27.64 39.18
CA PHE A 240 -24.61 -28.44 39.37
C PHE A 240 -24.92 -29.67 40.22
N GLY A 241 -24.55 -30.84 39.70
CA GLY A 241 -24.79 -32.14 40.34
C GLY A 241 -24.16 -32.27 41.73
N THR A 242 -24.61 -33.28 42.49
CA THR A 242 -24.09 -33.59 43.82
C THR A 242 -22.57 -33.78 43.80
N ILE A 243 -21.83 -32.85 44.40
CA ILE A 243 -20.39 -33.00 44.61
C ILE A 243 -20.18 -34.07 45.69
N ALA A 244 -20.01 -35.32 45.27
CA ALA A 244 -19.50 -36.38 46.14
C ALA A 244 -17.99 -36.17 46.32
N MET A 245 -17.58 -35.68 47.49
CA MET A 245 -16.17 -35.59 47.87
C MET A 245 -15.74 -36.96 48.44
N ILE A 246 -14.77 -37.63 47.79
CA ILE A 246 -13.99 -38.74 48.38
C ILE A 246 -12.52 -38.36 48.49
#